data_AF-A0A137NQV8-F1
#
_entry.id   AF-A0A137NQV8-F1
#
_cell.length_a   1.000
_cell.length_b   1.000
_cell.length_c   1.000
_cell.angle_alpha   90.00
_cell.angle_beta   90.00
_cell.angle_gamma   90.00
#
_symmetry.space_group_name_H-M   'P 1'
#
loop_
_entity.id
_entity.type
_entity.pdbx_description
1 polymer ?
#
loop_
_entity_poly.entity_id
_entity_poly.type
_entity_poly.pdbx_seq_one_letter_code
_entity_poly.pdbx_strand_id
1 'polypeptide(L)' 'FECRTCNKQFSRKSTLKRHLLIHSTVKKFSCKTCCKSFNRKDVFSLSRHFLKHSGKKYFSCNVCKKSFNRKDLLNQH' A
#
# COMPACT_ATOMS: atom_id res chain seq x y z
N PHE A 1 -6.70 -10.80 18.81
CA PHE A 1 -6.06 -9.53 19.23
C PHE A 1 -6.99 -8.38 18.90
N GLU A 2 -7.35 -7.55 19.87
CA GLU A 2 -8.38 -6.51 19.72
C GLU A 2 -7.81 -5.10 19.74
N CYS A 3 -8.36 -4.22 18.88
CA CYS A 3 -8.09 -2.79 18.93
C CYS A 3 -9.07 -2.10 19.89
N ARG A 4 -8.57 -1.60 21.03
CA ARG A 4 -9.40 -0.89 22.01
C ARG A 4 -9.96 0.47 21.55
N THR A 5 -9.47 1.00 20.42
CA THR A 5 -9.92 2.28 19.88
C THR A 5 -11.15 2.14 18.99
N CYS A 6 -11.36 0.99 18.35
CA CYS A 6 -12.48 0.78 17.42
C CYS A 6 -13.08 -0.63 17.49
N ASN A 7 -12.73 -1.40 18.53
CA ASN A 7 -13.17 -2.75 18.84
C ASN A 7 -13.02 -3.79 17.70
N LYS A 8 -12.17 -3.51 16.70
CA LYS A 8 -11.85 -4.46 15.64
C LYS A 8 -10.98 -5.60 16.16
N GLN A 9 -11.34 -6.82 15.79
CA GLN A 9 -10.56 -8.02 16.08
C GLN A 9 -9.65 -8.42 14.92
N PHE A 10 -8.48 -8.92 15.28
CA PHE A 10 -7.43 -9.38 14.37
C PHE A 10 -6.91 -10.74 14.81
N SER A 11 -6.65 -11.61 13.83
CA SER A 11 -6.09 -12.94 14.04
C SER A 11 -4.61 -12.95 14.46
N ARG A 12 -3.85 -11.89 14.16
CA ARG A 12 -2.40 -11.80 14.45
C ARG A 12 -2.01 -10.51 15.16
N LYS A 13 -1.11 -10.59 16.15
CA LYS A 13 -0.59 -9.43 16.92
C LYS A 13 0.10 -8.41 16.01
N SER A 14 0.86 -8.88 15.02
CA SER A 14 1.50 -8.02 14.02
C SER A 14 0.48 -7.22 13.21
N THR A 15 -0.69 -7.82 12.91
CA THR A 15 -1.75 -7.13 12.18
C THR A 15 -2.45 -6.09 13.06
N LEU A 16 -2.68 -6.38 14.34
CA LEU A 16 -3.19 -5.39 15.29
C LEU A 16 -2.20 -4.23 15.46
N LYS A 17 -0.92 -4.49 15.73
CA LYS A 17 0.11 -3.44 15.89
C LYS A 17 0.18 -2.53 14.66
N ARG A 18 0.03 -3.12 13.48
CA ARG A 18 -0.05 -2.43 12.20
C ARG A 18 -1.34 -1.65 12.00
N HIS A 19 -2.45 -2.14 12.54
CA HIS A 19 -3.73 -1.43 12.53
C HIS A 19 -3.68 -0.20 13.44
N LEU A 20 -3.07 -0.27 14.62
CA LEU A 20 -2.96 0.87 15.54
C LEU A 20 -2.26 2.10 14.93
N LEU A 21 -1.45 1.90 13.89
CA LEU A 21 -0.82 3.00 13.11
C LEU A 21 -1.84 3.87 12.35
N ILE A 22 -3.09 3.43 12.16
CA ILE A 22 -4.14 4.29 11.59
C ILE A 22 -4.70 5.27 12.62
N HIS A 23 -4.69 4.89 13.90
CA HIS A 23 -5.14 5.71 15.02
C HIS A 23 -4.04 6.65 15.51
N SER A 24 -2.78 6.32 15.20
CA SER A 24 -1.65 7.21 15.43
C SER A 24 -1.58 8.27 14.33
N THR A 25 -1.56 9.55 14.73
CA THR A 25 -1.33 10.70 13.82
C THR A 25 0.08 10.72 13.22
N VAL A 26 0.96 9.80 13.65
CA VAL A 26 2.35 9.73 13.23
C VAL A 26 2.47 9.04 11.87
N LYS A 27 2.31 9.82 10.79
CA LYS A 27 2.64 9.37 9.44
C LYS A 27 4.15 9.51 9.20
N LYS A 28 4.91 8.46 9.50
CA LYS A 28 6.38 8.47 9.44
C LYS A 28 6.98 8.52 8.03
N PHE A 29 6.19 8.22 6.99
CA PHE A 29 6.71 8.12 5.62
C PHE A 29 5.92 9.01 4.67
N SER A 30 6.48 10.14 4.27
CA SER A 30 5.86 11.05 3.31
C SER A 30 6.52 10.95 1.94
N CYS A 31 5.70 10.94 0.89
CA CYS A 31 6.16 11.14 -0.47
C CYS A 31 6.23 12.63 -0.76
N LYS A 32 7.43 13.15 -1.03
CA LYS A 32 7.64 14.58 -1.36
C LYS A 32 7.02 14.99 -2.70
N THR A 33 6.81 14.04 -3.62
CA THR A 33 6.25 14.31 -4.97
C THR A 33 4.75 14.57 -4.96
N CYS A 34 4.00 14.02 -4.00
CA CYS A 34 2.53 14.18 -3.97
C CYS A 34 1.96 14.43 -2.58
N CYS A 35 2.82 14.72 -1.60
CA CYS A 35 2.50 14.96 -0.19
C CYS A 35 1.71 13.82 0.50
N LYS A 36 1.58 12.65 -0.13
CA LYS A 36 0.92 11.49 0.48
C LYS A 36 1.78 10.93 1.59
N SER A 37 1.14 10.73 2.72
CA SER A 37 1.78 10.29 3.94
C SER A 37 1.25 8.91 4.34
N PHE A 38 2.18 7.98 4.52
CA PHE A 38 1.95 6.58 4.83
C PHE A 38 2.33 6.30 6.27
N ASN A 39 1.51 5.47 6.92
CA ASN A 39 1.73 5.05 8.29
C ASN A 39 2.58 3.77 8.39
N ARG A 40 3.06 3.23 7.26
CA ARG A 40 3.86 1.99 7.20
C ARG A 40 5.13 2.18 6.39
N LYS A 41 6.22 1.61 6.91
CA LYS A 41 7.52 1.46 6.25
C LYS A 41 7.60 0.15 5.46
N ASP A 42 6.48 -0.46 5.09
CA ASP A 42 6.58 -1.64 4.24
C ASP A 42 7.17 -1.15 2.92
N VAL A 43 8.44 -1.54 2.69
CA VAL A 43 9.20 -1.23 1.48
C VAL A 43 8.33 -1.53 0.26
N PHE A 44 7.51 -2.58 0.34
CA PHE A 44 6.52 -2.90 -0.68
C PHE A 44 5.47 -1.80 -0.95
N SER A 45 4.82 -1.19 0.05
CA SER A 45 3.84 -0.12 -0.22
C SER A 45 4.49 1.17 -0.70
N LEU A 46 5.65 1.54 -0.16
CA LEU A 46 6.38 2.73 -0.59
C LEU A 46 6.93 2.53 -2.01
N SER A 47 7.59 1.40 -2.29
CA SER A 47 8.05 1.08 -3.65
C SER A 47 6.88 1.01 -4.63
N ARG A 48 5.76 0.37 -4.27
CA ARG A 48 4.54 0.37 -5.10
C ARG A 48 3.97 1.76 -5.32
N HIS A 49 4.05 2.63 -4.32
CA HIS A 49 3.64 4.01 -4.45
C HIS A 49 4.55 4.78 -5.42
N PHE A 50 5.86 4.62 -5.30
CA PHE A 50 6.83 5.23 -6.22
C PHE A 50 6.71 4.69 -7.65
N LEU A 51 6.30 3.42 -7.85
CA LEU A 51 5.98 2.90 -9.17
C LEU A 51 4.92 3.75 -9.89
N LYS A 52 3.92 4.27 -9.15
CA LYS A 52 2.89 5.15 -9.74
C LYS A 52 3.48 6.46 -10.25
N HIS A 53 4.48 7.01 -9.57
CA HIS A 53 5.15 8.24 -10.00
C HIS A 53 6.09 8.01 -11.17
N SER A 54 6.77 6.86 -11.19
CA SER A 54 7.73 6.54 -12.25
C SER A 54 7.08 6.28 -13.61
N GLY A 55 5.76 6.07 -13.67
CA GLY A 55 5.05 5.69 -14.88
C GLY A 55 5.45 4.34 -15.48
N LYS A 56 6.42 3.63 -14.89
CA LYS A 56 6.93 2.35 -15.40
C LYS A 56 5.83 1.29 -15.32
N LYS A 57 5.52 0.70 -16.48
CA LYS A 57 4.57 -0.39 -16.63
C LYS A 57 5.34 -1.66 -16.97
N TYR A 58 5.35 -2.61 -16.03
CA TYR A 58 6.15 -3.83 -16.11
C TYR A 58 5.34 -5.04 -16.62
N PHE A 59 4.02 -4.95 -16.53
CA PHE A 59 3.12 -6.07 -16.83
C PHE A 59 2.30 -5.72 -18.06
N SER A 60 2.33 -6.55 -19.09
CA SER A 60 1.60 -6.30 -20.33
C SER A 60 0.61 -7.41 -20.60
N CYS A 61 -0.59 -7.05 -21.04
CA CYS A 61 -1.57 -8.00 -21.53
C CYS A 61 -1.12 -8.52 -22.91
N ASN A 62 -1.03 -9.84 -23.05
CA ASN A 62 -0.57 -10.44 -24.31
C ASN A 62 -1.58 -10.29 -25.45
N VAL A 63 -2.87 -10.14 -25.12
CA VAL A 63 -3.98 -10.04 -26.07
C VAL A 63 -4.12 -8.61 -26.62
N CYS A 64 -4.34 -7.62 -25.74
CA CYS A 64 -4.62 -6.24 -26.15
C CYS A 64 -3.41 -5.29 -26.06
N LYS A 65 -2.24 -5.81 -25.64
CA LYS A 65 -0.97 -5.07 -25.44
C LYS A 65 -1.04 -3.91 -24.44
N LYS A 66 -2.12 -3.78 -23.65
CA LYS A 66 -2.18 -2.79 -22.56
C LYS A 66 -1.17 -3.13 -21.47
N SER A 67 -0.44 -2.11 -21.02
CA SER A 67 0.57 -2.25 -19.97
C SER A 67 0.11 -1.63 -18.65
N PHE A 68 0.48 -2.29 -17.55
CA PHE A 68 0.11 -2.04 -16.17
C PHE A 68 1.36 -1.98 -15.29
N ASN A 69 1.30 -1.15 -14.25
CA ASN A 69 2.38 -1.03 -13.26
C ASN A 69 2.28 -2.05 -12.12
N ARG A 70 1.22 -2.88 -12.09
CA ARG A 70 1.04 -3.95 -11.10
C ARG A 70 0.39 -5.18 -11.71
N LYS A 71 0.75 -6.36 -11.19
CA LYS A 71 0.22 -7.66 -11.63
C LYS A 71 -1.25 -7.84 -11.27
N ASP A 72 -1.70 -7.36 -10.11
CA ASP A 72 -3.12 -7.42 -9.71
C ASP A 72 -4.03 -6.65 -10.66
N LEU A 73 -3.55 -5.52 -11.20
CA LEU A 73 -4.28 -4.75 -12.21
C LEU A 73 -4.35 -5.47 -13.55
N LEU A 74 -3.29 -6.18 -13.95
CA LEU A 74 -3.32 -7.02 -15.15
C LEU A 74 -4.29 -8.20 -14.97
N ASN A 75 -4.31 -8.84 -13.80
CA ASN A 75 -5.19 -9.97 -13.56
C ASN A 75 -6.67 -9.61 -13.50
N GLN A 76 -7.01 -8.37 -13.13
CA GLN A 76 -8.39 -7.85 -13.15
C GLN A 76 -8.82 -7.32 -14.52
N HIS A 77 -7.87 -7.07 -15.40
CA HIS A 77 -8.08 -6.51 -16.73
C HIS A 77 -8.52 -7.59 -17.71
#